data_AF-A0A9D4JI82-F1
#
_entry.id   AF-A0A9D4JI82-F1
#
_cell.length_a   1.000
_cell.length_b   1.000
_cell.length_c   1.000
_cell.angle_alpha   90.00
_cell.angle_beta   90.00
_cell.angle_gamma   90.00
#
_symmetry.space_group_name_H-M   'P 1'
#
loop_
_entity.id
_entity.type
_entity.pdbx_description
1 polymer ?
#
loop_
_entity_poly.entity_id
_entity_poly.type
_entity_poly.pdbx_seq_one_letter_code
_entity_poly.pdbx_strand_id
1 'polypeptide(L)'
;MAVAEQTARMINHHLDIQLVSKDLDVAHKLGKYVPNKNRPVIVKFVRRQTKIDVMQRANRLKGTNIYVNDDLTKTNAEVLASLRLKALTTF
;
A
#
# COMPACT_ATOMS: atom_id res chain seq x y z
N MET A 1 -11.90 13.27 -9.81
CA MET A 1 -11.85 12.60 -8.49
C MET A 1 -10.43 12.75 -7.95
N ALA A 2 -10.28 13.20 -6.71
CA ALA A 2 -8.97 13.39 -6.10
C ALA A 2 -8.27 12.04 -5.88
N VAL A 3 -6.94 12.02 -5.88
CA VAL A 3 -6.17 10.77 -5.66
C VAL A 3 -6.52 10.15 -4.31
N ALA A 4 -6.66 10.96 -3.25
CA ALA A 4 -7.06 10.51 -1.93
C ALA A 4 -8.42 9.79 -1.93
N GLU A 5 -9.41 10.32 -2.66
CA GLU A 5 -10.74 9.70 -2.78
C GLU A 5 -10.66 8.37 -3.53
N GLN A 6 -9.85 8.29 -4.59
CA GLN A 6 -9.64 7.05 -5.33
C GLN A 6 -8.99 5.97 -4.44
N THR A 7 -7.97 6.36 -3.69
CA THR A 7 -7.28 5.48 -2.75
C THR A 7 -8.22 4.98 -1.68
N ALA A 8 -9.00 5.87 -1.05
CA ALA A 8 -9.99 5.48 -0.04
C ALA A 8 -11.02 4.50 -0.63
N ARG A 9 -11.58 4.80 -1.82
CA ARG A 9 -12.53 3.88 -2.49
C ARG A 9 -11.93 2.50 -2.76
N MET A 10 -10.68 2.42 -3.24
CA MET A 10 -10.00 1.14 -3.48
C MET A 10 -9.85 0.34 -2.19
N ILE A 11 -9.41 1.00 -1.12
CA ILE A 11 -9.23 0.36 0.20
C ILE A 11 -10.57 -0.12 0.75
N ASN A 12 -11.61 0.72 0.71
CA ASN A 12 -12.93 0.34 1.21
C ASN A 12 -13.49 -0.86 0.43
N HIS A 13 -13.33 -0.88 -0.89
CA HIS A 13 -13.88 -1.92 -1.75
C HIS A 13 -13.16 -3.27 -1.59
N HIS A 14 -11.83 -3.28 -1.59
CA HIS A 14 -11.08 -4.55 -1.60
C HIS A 14 -10.64 -5.02 -0.21
N LEU A 15 -10.45 -4.11 0.74
CA LEU A 15 -9.90 -4.43 2.05
C LEU A 15 -10.93 -4.39 3.17
N ASP A 16 -12.16 -3.94 2.89
CA ASP A 16 -13.26 -3.82 3.87
C ASP A 16 -12.85 -2.97 5.09
N ILE A 17 -12.26 -1.81 4.80
CA ILE A 17 -11.85 -0.81 5.79
C ILE A 17 -12.58 0.48 5.45
N GLN A 18 -13.33 1.04 6.38
CA GLN A 18 -14.08 2.27 6.13
C GLN A 18 -13.15 3.49 6.27
N LEU A 19 -12.70 4.03 5.14
CA LEU A 19 -11.90 5.26 5.08
C LEU A 19 -12.58 6.35 4.28
N VAL A 20 -12.33 7.59 4.70
CA VAL A 20 -12.61 8.80 3.92
C VAL A 20 -11.30 9.49 3.53
N SER A 21 -11.34 10.43 2.60
CA SER A 21 -10.15 11.17 2.15
C SER A 21 -9.41 11.88 3.30
N LYS A 22 -10.13 12.27 4.36
CA LYS A 22 -9.56 12.91 5.57
C LYS A 22 -8.71 11.96 6.44
N ASP A 23 -8.84 10.65 6.26
CA ASP A 23 -7.98 9.68 6.96
C ASP A 23 -6.60 9.55 6.31
N LEU A 24 -6.42 10.17 5.14
CA LEU A 24 -5.17 10.26 4.40
C LEU A 24 -4.60 11.67 4.55
N ASP A 25 -3.43 11.76 5.17
CA ASP A 25 -2.67 13.00 5.29
C ASP A 25 -2.12 13.42 3.92
N VAL A 26 -1.59 12.44 3.17
CA VAL A 26 -1.04 12.64 1.83
C VAL A 26 -1.45 11.47 0.93
N ALA A 27 -1.87 11.78 -0.29
CA ALA A 27 -2.04 10.79 -1.36
C ALA A 27 -1.74 11.41 -2.72
N HIS A 28 -0.66 10.96 -3.38
CA HIS A 28 -0.29 11.46 -4.71
C HIS A 28 0.39 10.39 -5.56
N LYS A 29 0.30 10.55 -6.88
CA LYS A 29 0.93 9.65 -7.85
C LYS A 29 2.42 9.94 -7.93
N LEU A 30 3.24 8.90 -7.91
CA LEU A 30 4.69 9.00 -8.06
C LEU A 30 5.11 8.87 -9.53
N GLY A 31 6.18 9.59 -9.90
CA GLY A 31 6.82 9.51 -11.22
C GLY A 31 6.09 10.26 -12.35
N LYS A 32 6.74 10.26 -13.52
CA LYS A 32 6.23 10.91 -14.73
C LYS A 32 5.02 10.15 -15.27
N TYR A 33 4.03 10.88 -15.79
CA TYR A 33 2.93 10.28 -16.52
C TYR A 33 3.43 9.59 -17.78
N VAL A 34 3.02 8.33 -17.97
CA VAL A 34 3.28 7.54 -19.17
C VAL A 34 1.93 7.01 -19.66
N PRO A 35 1.57 7.18 -20.94
CA PRO A 35 0.34 6.64 -21.49
C PRO A 35 0.23 5.13 -21.26
N ASN A 36 -0.98 4.64 -20.98
CA ASN A 36 -1.28 3.22 -20.75
C ASN A 36 -0.53 2.55 -19.59
N LYS A 37 0.09 3.33 -18.68
CA LYS A 37 0.69 2.80 -17.45
C LYS A 37 0.09 3.46 -16.21
N ASN A 38 -0.26 2.64 -15.23
CA ASN A 38 -0.67 3.12 -13.92
C ASN A 38 0.55 3.57 -13.12
N ARG A 39 0.47 4.79 -12.57
CA ARG A 39 1.47 5.30 -11.64
C ARG A 39 1.17 4.81 -10.23
N PRO A 40 2.18 4.34 -9.47
CA PRO A 40 1.97 4.01 -8.07
C PRO A 40 1.57 5.27 -7.29
N VAL A 41 0.80 5.07 -6.23
CA VAL A 41 0.35 6.14 -5.33
C VAL A 41 1.09 5.96 -4.01
N ILE A 42 1.77 7.00 -3.56
CA ILE A 42 2.28 7.03 -2.18
C ILE A 42 1.21 7.61 -1.28
N VAL A 43 1.01 6.98 -0.14
CA VAL A 43 -0.06 7.31 0.80
C VAL A 43 0.53 7.42 2.20
N LYS A 44 0.24 8.53 2.87
CA LYS A 44 0.48 8.71 4.30
C LYS A 44 -0.87 8.73 5.00
N PHE A 45 -1.09 7.80 5.91
CA PHE A 45 -2.28 7.75 6.76
C PHE A 45 -2.11 8.71 7.94
N VAL A 46 -3.21 9.36 8.35
CA VAL A 46 -3.22 10.18 9.56
C VAL A 46 -2.93 9.32 10.80
N ARG A 47 -3.51 8.12 10.85
CA ARG A 47 -3.36 7.19 11.98
C ARG A 47 -2.47 6.02 11.60
N ARG A 48 -1.49 5.71 12.46
CA ARG A 48 -0.61 4.54 12.29
C ARG A 48 -1.41 3.23 12.30
N GLN A 49 -2.44 3.13 13.14
CA GLN A 49 -3.27 1.91 13.21
C GLN A 49 -3.95 1.61 11.88
N THR A 50 -4.46 2.63 11.19
CA THR A 50 -5.07 2.48 9.86
C THR A 50 -4.11 1.87 8.85
N LYS A 51 -2.84 2.33 8.85
CA LYS A 51 -1.80 1.72 8.02
C LYS A 51 -1.62 0.24 8.34
N ILE A 52 -1.55 -0.11 9.63
CA ILE A 52 -1.37 -1.50 10.07
C ILE A 52 -2.55 -2.38 9.59
N ASP A 53 -3.79 -1.92 9.78
CA ASP A 53 -4.99 -2.64 9.38
C ASP A 53 -5.03 -2.87 7.85
N VAL A 54 -4.66 -1.85 7.07
CA VAL A 54 -4.51 -1.95 5.61
C VAL A 54 -3.48 -3.02 5.23
N MET A 55 -2.30 -2.98 5.86
CA MET A 55 -1.21 -3.92 5.56
C MET A 55 -1.57 -5.37 5.94
N GLN A 56 -2.27 -5.58 7.06
CA GLN A 56 -2.73 -6.91 7.49
C GLN A 56 -3.73 -7.52 6.52
N ARG A 57 -4.60 -6.71 5.91
CA ARG A 57 -5.63 -7.14 4.96
C ARG A 57 -5.15 -7.14 3.50
N ALA A 58 -3.93 -6.68 3.22
CA ALA A 58 -3.38 -6.60 1.86
C ALA A 58 -3.34 -7.96 1.14
N ASN A 59 -3.34 -9.08 1.87
CA ASN A 59 -3.49 -10.43 1.31
C ASN A 59 -4.81 -10.64 0.54
N ARG A 60 -5.86 -9.88 0.82
CA ARG A 60 -7.15 -9.90 0.10
C ARG A 60 -7.04 -9.39 -1.33
N LEU A 61 -5.95 -8.70 -1.68
CA LEU A 61 -5.68 -8.25 -3.04
C LEU A 61 -5.12 -9.36 -3.95
N LYS A 62 -4.83 -10.55 -3.41
CA LYS A 62 -4.41 -11.70 -4.22
C LYS A 62 -5.48 -12.02 -5.28
N GLY A 63 -5.03 -12.28 -6.50
CA GLY A 63 -5.92 -12.48 -7.66
C GLY A 63 -6.35 -11.18 -8.35
N THR A 64 -6.09 -10.02 -7.74
CA THR A 64 -6.17 -8.72 -8.42
C THR A 64 -4.81 -8.31 -8.98
N ASN A 65 -4.79 -7.26 -9.82
CA ASN A 65 -3.56 -6.63 -10.29
C ASN A 65 -3.19 -5.38 -9.44
N ILE A 66 -3.54 -5.40 -8.15
CA ILE A 66 -3.30 -4.32 -7.20
C ILE A 66 -2.38 -4.84 -6.10
N TYR A 67 -1.39 -4.02 -5.74
CA TYR A 67 -0.42 -4.34 -4.70
C TYR A 67 -0.33 -3.18 -3.71
N VAL A 68 -0.26 -3.51 -2.43
CA VAL A 68 -0.03 -2.55 -1.33
C VAL A 68 1.16 -3.06 -0.55
N ASN A 69 2.21 -2.24 -0.48
CA ASN A 69 3.46 -2.56 0.19
C ASN A 69 3.91 -1.37 1.06
N ASP A 70 4.73 -1.65 2.05
CA ASP A 70 5.41 -0.59 2.80
C ASP A 70 6.41 0.16 1.92
N ASP A 71 6.43 1.49 2.06
CA ASP A 71 7.49 2.33 1.50
C ASP A 71 8.70 2.27 2.44
N LEU A 72 9.66 1.41 2.10
CA LEU A 72 10.85 1.15 2.88
C LEU A 72 12.06 1.84 2.27
N THR A 73 12.98 2.30 3.12
CA THR A 73 14.33 2.64 2.68
C THR A 73 15.03 1.39 2.13
N LYS A 74 16.02 1.60 1.26
CA LYS A 74 16.81 0.50 0.66
C LYS A 74 17.32 -0.48 1.71
N THR A 75 17.93 0.03 2.78
CA THR A 75 18.44 -0.79 3.88
C THR A 75 17.35 -1.61 4.57
N ASN A 76 16.18 -1.01 4.83
CA ASN A 76 15.06 -1.73 5.46
C ASN A 76 14.46 -2.79 4.53
N ALA A 77 14.42 -2.52 3.21
CA ALA A 77 13.98 -3.50 2.22
C ALA A 77 14.96 -4.69 2.14
N GLU A 78 16.26 -4.45 2.18
CA GLU A 78 17.30 -5.48 2.23
C GLU A 78 17.18 -6.34 3.50
N VAL A 79 16.98 -5.71 4.66
CA VAL A 79 16.73 -6.43 5.91
C VAL A 79 15.48 -7.30 5.80
N LEU A 80 14.36 -6.76 5.31
CA LEU A 80 13.12 -7.53 5.13
C LEU A 80 13.32 -8.72 4.18
N ALA A 81 14.04 -8.53 3.06
CA ALA A 81 14.35 -9.61 2.13
C ALA A 81 15.19 -10.71 2.79
N SER A 82 16.21 -10.34 3.58
CA SER A 82 17.05 -11.30 4.31
C SER A 82 16.25 -12.10 5.34
N LEU A 83 15.31 -11.48 6.05
CA LEU A 83 14.44 -12.14 7.02
C LEU A 83 13.49 -13.14 6.34
N ARG A 84 12.94 -12.78 5.18
CA ARG A 84 12.10 -13.68 4.38
C ARG A 84 12.88 -14.91 3.91
N LEU A 85 14.12 -14.73 3.46
CA LEU A 85 14.99 -15.85 3.06
C LEU A 85 15.21 -16.80 4.25
N LYS A 86 15.58 -16.27 5.41
CA LYS A 86 15.77 -17.07 6.64
C LYS A 86 14.51 -17.84 7.03
N ALA A 87 13.34 -17.21 6.97
CA ALA A 87 12.08 -17.85 7.29
C ALA A 87 11.75 -19.04 6.37
N LEU A 88 12.19 -19.01 5.10
CA LEU A 88 11.99 -20.12 4.16
C LEU A 88 12.96 -21.28 4.39
N THR A 89 14.16 -21.01 4.89
CA THR A 89 15.19 -22.03 5.12
C THR A 89 15.10 -22.72 6.49
N THR A 90 14.17 -22.30 7.35
CA THR A 90 14.05 -22.83 8.74
C THR A 90 13.04 -23.98 8.84
N PHE A 91 12.82 -24.73 7.75
CA PHE A 91 11.97 -25.93 7.72
C PHE A 91 12.79 -27.13 7.26
#